data_AF-A0A8T5JFJ5-F1
#
_entry.id   AF-A0A8T5JFJ5-F1
#
_cell.length_a   1.000
_cell.length_b   1.000
_cell.length_c   1.000
_cell.angle_alpha   90.00
_cell.angle_beta   90.00
_cell.angle_gamma   90.00
#
_symmetry.space_group_name_H-M   'P 1'
#
loop_
_entity.id
_entity.type
_entity.pdbx_description
1 polymer ?
#
loop_
_entity_poly.entity_id
_entity_poly.type
_entity_poly.pdbx_seq_one_letter_code
_entity_poly.pdbx_strand_id
1 'polypeptide(L)'
;KQIVYATRTHEQVRQVLIELDTINKKARKKYTAVNLASRDFLCVNQDCKELPSNEATEMCHILRKSGECPYTHEIDQPPSKLPAILGRIELVEEGKKRKICPYFLARRMAKESKVIVAPYPYIFNPMIRMMTGLDLEKKILILDEGHNIDQVGQDILSDTLTERNLSAAIEEMKLIGKSPKYLNRLGEHLLRTTTDKPKLVQPRKLEEDFEKALRVGIDKFIEGHAVLIDTIRAKKLQGGNTPISYLNGVLEYFELIQTSQKTKYVGLYTKNYFGAPVIEYRCLDPSLAVEPIVQMASGVLIMSGTLSPIGTFAEIIGQQKAQQKVYDPIQKSDNIKMVIDTGVSTAYKERTDQMSSKIGRALEADLKNVNSGALIFFTQRAYMGRCIEMWTKQGLIKTRNGLTYFGGKRFFREGRDARQNRDVVSTYKIAAVSGGAVLCCVFRGRNSEGSNFPGEQARGIFLVGIPYANYGNPLVKAQIQYFDRAKRGLGNKWYTMDAFRAANQSLGRGIRGMDDWCHYYLFDRRYYGQRNLISKWAKGDGIKKRESRDRKQASFKKFSDDTIIEL
;
A
#
# COMPACT_ATOMS: atom_id res chain seq x y z
N LYS A 1 5.42 -0.53 30.24
CA LYS A 1 4.91 0.21 29.06
C LYS A 1 3.98 -0.67 28.23
N GLN A 2 2.89 -0.10 27.69
CA GLN A 2 2.07 -0.78 26.68
C GLN A 2 2.78 -0.74 25.32
N ILE A 3 2.44 -1.65 24.42
CA ILE A 3 2.95 -1.73 23.06
C ILE A 3 1.81 -1.39 22.11
N VAL A 4 2.04 -0.49 21.16
CA VAL A 4 1.16 -0.23 20.03
C VAL A 4 1.81 -0.87 18.81
N TYR A 5 1.20 -1.93 18.29
CA TYR A 5 1.66 -2.65 17.11
C TYR A 5 0.83 -2.24 15.91
N ALA A 6 1.46 -1.58 14.95
CA ALA A 6 0.80 -1.01 13.79
C ALA A 6 1.13 -1.79 12.52
N THR A 7 0.09 -2.11 11.74
CA THR A 7 0.24 -2.81 10.45
C THR A 7 -0.45 -2.06 9.32
N ARG A 8 -0.17 -2.43 8.08
CA ARG A 8 -0.79 -1.79 6.91
C ARG A 8 -2.22 -2.31 6.65
N THR A 9 -2.50 -3.57 6.95
CA THR A 9 -3.77 -4.23 6.56
C THR A 9 -4.43 -4.99 7.72
N HIS A 10 -5.76 -5.13 7.65
CA HIS A 10 -6.53 -5.90 8.63
C HIS A 10 -6.13 -7.39 8.69
N GLU A 11 -5.65 -7.98 7.59
CA GLU A 11 -5.18 -9.36 7.58
C GLU A 11 -3.89 -9.52 8.42
N GLN A 12 -2.98 -8.55 8.34
CA GLN A 12 -1.78 -8.52 9.18
C GLN A 12 -2.12 -8.33 10.65
N VAL A 13 -3.11 -7.49 10.97
CA VAL A 13 -3.61 -7.35 12.35
C VAL A 13 -4.04 -8.69 12.92
N ARG A 14 -4.79 -9.50 12.15
CA ARG A 14 -5.22 -10.84 12.56
C ARG A 14 -4.01 -11.75 12.84
N GLN A 15 -3.00 -11.74 11.97
CA GLN A 15 -1.79 -12.55 12.14
C GLN A 15 -1.06 -12.23 13.46
N VAL A 16 -0.88 -10.94 13.78
CA VAL A 16 -0.22 -10.51 15.03
C VAL A 16 -0.93 -11.06 16.27
N LEU A 17 -2.26 -11.07 16.27
CA LEU A 17 -3.05 -11.57 17.40
C LEU A 17 -2.96 -13.09 17.56
N ILE A 18 -2.95 -13.83 16.45
CA ILE A 18 -2.75 -15.29 16.44
C ILE A 18 -1.35 -15.65 16.98
N GLU A 19 -0.32 -14.92 16.55
CA GLU A 19 1.04 -15.14 17.03
C GLU A 19 1.17 -14.83 18.53
N LEU A 20 0.51 -13.78 19.01
CA LEU A 20 0.51 -13.46 20.44
C LEU A 20 -0.23 -14.51 21.28
N ASP A 21 -1.32 -15.09 20.78
CA ASP A 21 -1.98 -16.23 21.42
C ASP A 21 -1.05 -17.45 21.49
N THR A 22 -0.29 -17.69 20.41
CA THR A 22 0.73 -18.76 20.37
C THR A 22 1.84 -18.52 21.38
N ILE A 23 2.30 -17.28 21.54
CA ILE A 23 3.27 -16.89 22.57
C ILE A 23 2.69 -17.14 23.97
N ASN A 24 1.44 -16.76 24.24
CA ASN A 24 0.79 -17.02 25.53
C ASN A 24 0.77 -18.51 25.87
N LYS A 25 0.39 -19.36 24.90
CA LYS A 25 0.38 -20.82 25.06
C LYS A 25 1.77 -21.39 25.35
N LYS A 26 2.80 -20.98 24.60
CA LYS A 26 4.17 -21.47 24.77
C LYS A 26 4.81 -20.98 26.07
N ALA A 27 4.65 -19.70 26.40
CA ALA A 27 5.24 -19.09 27.58
C ALA A 27 4.47 -19.41 28.88
N ARG A 28 3.28 -20.03 28.78
CA ARG A 28 2.33 -20.20 29.89
C ARG A 28 2.07 -18.87 30.62
N LYS A 29 1.91 -17.81 29.82
CA LYS A 29 1.59 -16.44 30.29
C LYS A 29 0.25 -16.01 29.69
N LYS A 30 -0.32 -14.93 30.24
CA LYS A 30 -1.60 -14.36 29.81
C LYS A 30 -1.43 -12.88 29.46
N TYR A 31 -0.58 -12.59 28.49
CA TYR A 31 -0.47 -11.25 27.93
C TYR A 31 -1.78 -10.86 27.26
N THR A 32 -2.25 -9.64 27.52
CA THR A 32 -3.50 -9.12 26.96
C THR A 32 -3.26 -8.34 25.68
N ALA A 33 -4.15 -8.50 24.71
CA ALA A 33 -4.15 -7.70 23.50
C ALA A 33 -5.53 -7.41 22.96
N VAL A 34 -5.65 -6.28 22.27
CA VAL A 34 -6.89 -5.87 21.62
C VAL A 34 -6.65 -5.28 20.24
N ASN A 35 -7.55 -5.58 19.32
CA ASN A 35 -7.62 -4.97 18.00
C ASN A 35 -8.43 -3.67 18.03
N LEU A 36 -7.85 -2.57 17.54
CA LEU A 36 -8.60 -1.38 17.14
C LEU A 36 -8.95 -1.43 15.65
N ALA A 37 -10.24 -1.51 15.34
CA ALA A 37 -10.76 -1.54 13.99
C ALA A 37 -11.98 -0.61 13.82
N SER A 38 -12.31 -0.25 12.58
CA SER A 38 -13.42 0.65 12.28
C SER A 38 -14.77 0.01 12.58
N ARG A 39 -15.83 0.84 12.59
CA ARG A 39 -17.21 0.40 12.77
C ARG A 39 -17.63 -0.63 11.72
N ASP A 40 -17.14 -0.52 10.48
CA ASP A 40 -17.40 -1.49 9.41
C ASP A 40 -17.04 -2.93 9.80
N PHE A 41 -16.04 -3.09 10.68
CA PHE A 41 -15.59 -4.40 11.13
C PHE A 41 -16.19 -4.85 12.45
N LEU A 42 -16.57 -3.90 13.33
CA LEU A 42 -16.97 -4.16 14.72
C LEU A 42 -18.46 -3.89 15.01
N CYS A 43 -19.18 -3.21 14.13
CA CYS A 43 -20.60 -2.95 14.34
C CYS A 43 -21.43 -4.24 14.24
N VAL A 44 -22.35 -4.41 15.18
CA VAL A 44 -23.24 -5.57 15.31
C VAL A 44 -24.72 -5.18 15.22
N ASN A 45 -25.02 -3.89 15.14
CA ASN A 45 -26.36 -3.43 14.85
C ASN A 45 -26.62 -3.55 13.34
N GLN A 46 -27.69 -4.24 12.95
CA GLN A 46 -28.03 -4.49 11.55
C GLN A 46 -28.40 -3.21 10.81
N ASP A 47 -29.09 -2.28 11.48
CA ASP A 47 -29.48 -0.99 10.91
C ASP A 47 -28.27 -0.18 10.45
N CYS A 48 -27.12 -0.34 11.12
CA CYS A 48 -25.87 0.28 10.69
C CYS A 48 -25.11 -0.57 9.68
N LYS A 49 -25.18 -1.90 9.77
CA LYS A 49 -24.29 -2.81 9.04
C LYS A 49 -24.66 -2.97 7.57
N GLU A 50 -25.94 -2.77 7.24
CA GLU A 50 -26.45 -2.84 5.87
C GLU A 50 -26.19 -1.55 5.08
N LEU A 51 -25.76 -0.48 5.76
CA LEU A 51 -25.47 0.81 5.16
C LEU A 51 -24.00 0.93 4.70
N PRO A 52 -23.72 1.76 3.69
CA PRO A 52 -22.35 2.19 3.37
C PRO A 52 -21.65 2.80 4.60
N SER A 53 -20.33 2.61 4.74
CA SER A 53 -19.54 3.00 5.94
C SER A 53 -19.82 4.40 6.49
N ASN A 54 -20.02 5.36 5.58
CA ASN A 54 -20.31 6.75 5.90
C ASN A 54 -21.71 6.91 6.53
N GLU A 55 -22.73 6.32 5.92
CA GLU A 55 -24.11 6.32 6.42
C GLU A 55 -24.23 5.50 7.71
N ALA A 56 -23.52 4.36 7.79
CA ALA A 56 -23.44 3.51 8.98
C ALA A 56 -22.90 4.25 10.21
N THR A 57 -21.89 5.10 10.01
CA THR A 57 -21.27 5.88 11.10
C THR A 57 -22.24 6.92 11.65
N GLU A 58 -23.01 7.57 10.79
CA GLU A 58 -24.02 8.54 11.20
C GLU A 58 -25.25 7.88 11.82
N MET A 59 -25.75 6.78 11.24
CA MET A 59 -26.82 5.98 11.86
C MET A 59 -26.40 5.55 13.28
N CYS A 60 -25.14 5.12 13.46
CA CYS A 60 -24.59 4.81 14.78
C CYS A 60 -24.54 6.04 15.72
N HIS A 61 -24.33 7.25 15.19
CA HIS A 61 -24.39 8.46 16.01
C HIS A 61 -25.83 8.77 16.44
N ILE A 62 -26.78 8.74 15.50
CA ILE A 62 -28.21 8.98 15.74
C ILE A 62 -28.75 8.00 16.79
N LEU A 63 -28.61 6.70 16.56
CA LEU A 63 -29.12 5.66 17.47
C LEU A 63 -28.50 5.72 18.86
N ARG A 64 -27.26 6.19 19.00
CA ARG A 64 -26.64 6.38 20.33
C ARG A 64 -27.19 7.62 21.03
N LYS A 65 -27.43 8.71 20.28
CA LYS A 65 -27.95 9.96 20.83
C LYS A 65 -29.42 9.85 21.23
N SER A 66 -30.23 9.10 20.46
CA SER A 66 -31.62 8.80 20.80
C SER A 66 -31.76 7.71 21.87
N GLY A 67 -30.69 6.98 22.17
CA GLY A 67 -30.73 5.83 23.10
C GLY A 67 -31.34 4.57 22.51
N GLU A 68 -31.58 4.54 21.20
CA GLU A 68 -32.23 3.42 20.49
C GLU A 68 -31.26 2.30 20.09
N CYS A 69 -29.94 2.54 20.15
CA CYS A 69 -28.97 1.48 19.87
C CYS A 69 -29.04 0.39 20.95
N PRO A 70 -29.31 -0.88 20.60
CA PRO A 70 -29.49 -1.95 21.59
C PRO A 70 -28.17 -2.39 22.26
N TYR A 71 -27.04 -1.78 21.89
CA TYR A 71 -25.71 -2.10 22.40
C TYR A 71 -25.14 -0.92 23.18
N THR A 72 -24.83 -1.15 24.46
CA THR A 72 -24.24 -0.15 25.36
C THR A 72 -22.90 0.34 24.84
N HIS A 73 -22.68 1.66 24.85
CA HIS A 73 -21.45 2.30 24.38
C HIS A 73 -20.64 2.97 25.50
N GLU A 74 -21.27 3.23 26.64
CA GLU A 74 -20.64 3.75 27.86
C GLU A 74 -20.14 2.55 28.68
N ILE A 75 -18.82 2.44 28.82
CA ILE A 75 -18.18 1.30 29.48
C ILE A 75 -17.17 1.86 30.49
N ASP A 76 -17.61 2.06 31.73
CA ASP A 76 -16.76 2.61 32.78
C ASP A 76 -15.65 1.62 33.16
N GLN A 77 -16.05 0.38 33.40
CA GLN A 77 -15.16 -0.71 33.80
C GLN A 77 -15.12 -1.83 32.75
N PRO A 78 -13.96 -2.46 32.57
CA PRO A 78 -13.81 -3.59 31.66
C PRO A 78 -14.70 -4.74 32.13
N PRO A 79 -15.46 -5.39 31.23
CA PRO A 79 -16.20 -6.58 31.58
C PRO A 79 -15.29 -7.66 32.16
N SER A 80 -15.73 -8.32 33.24
CA SER A 80 -14.98 -9.44 33.82
C SER A 80 -15.02 -10.66 32.89
N LYS A 81 -13.98 -11.50 33.01
CA LYS A 81 -13.83 -12.78 32.28
C LYS A 81 -13.80 -12.63 30.75
N LEU A 82 -13.11 -11.61 30.24
CA LEU A 82 -12.81 -11.52 28.80
C LEU A 82 -11.62 -12.42 28.41
N PRO A 83 -11.59 -12.91 27.15
CA PRO A 83 -10.39 -13.53 26.59
C PRO A 83 -9.18 -12.60 26.70
N ALA A 84 -7.98 -13.19 26.83
CA ALA A 84 -6.75 -12.40 26.88
C ALA A 84 -6.49 -11.67 25.56
N ILE A 85 -6.82 -12.31 24.44
CA ILE A 85 -6.65 -11.78 23.10
C ILE A 85 -8.04 -11.43 22.55
N LEU A 86 -8.25 -10.16 22.27
CA LEU A 86 -9.51 -9.62 21.75
C LEU A 86 -9.30 -9.17 20.31
N GLY A 87 -9.42 -10.12 19.38
CA GLY A 87 -9.49 -9.85 17.96
C GLY A 87 -10.88 -9.41 17.53
N ARG A 88 -11.05 -9.21 16.21
CA ARG A 88 -12.33 -8.76 15.64
C ARG A 88 -13.47 -9.74 15.98
N ILE A 89 -13.19 -11.04 15.88
CA ILE A 89 -14.20 -12.10 16.08
C ILE A 89 -14.61 -12.11 17.56
N GLU A 90 -13.63 -12.17 18.45
CA GLU A 90 -13.84 -12.22 19.90
C GLU A 90 -14.55 -10.97 20.41
N LEU A 91 -14.20 -9.78 19.91
CA LEU A 91 -14.89 -8.52 20.24
C LEU A 91 -16.36 -8.55 19.83
N VAL A 92 -16.66 -9.04 18.62
CA VAL A 92 -18.03 -9.13 18.10
C VAL A 92 -18.85 -10.15 18.89
N GLU A 93 -18.29 -11.31 19.20
CA GLU A 93 -18.94 -12.36 19.98
C GLU A 93 -19.23 -11.90 21.42
N GLU A 94 -18.22 -11.36 22.11
CA GLU A 94 -18.38 -10.86 23.48
C GLU A 94 -19.32 -9.65 23.54
N GLY A 95 -19.28 -8.76 22.56
CA GLY A 95 -20.20 -7.63 22.48
C GLY A 95 -21.65 -8.06 22.27
N LYS A 96 -21.90 -9.05 21.39
CA LYS A 96 -23.25 -9.63 21.23
C LYS A 96 -23.74 -10.30 22.50
N LYS A 97 -22.92 -11.16 23.11
CA LYS A 97 -23.24 -11.91 24.33
C LYS A 97 -23.61 -10.99 25.49
N ARG A 98 -22.94 -9.84 25.60
CA ARG A 98 -23.08 -8.91 26.74
C ARG A 98 -23.93 -7.69 26.44
N LYS A 99 -24.48 -7.57 25.22
CA LYS A 99 -25.16 -6.36 24.71
C LYS A 99 -24.30 -5.08 24.83
N ILE A 100 -23.00 -5.22 24.59
CA ILE A 100 -22.03 -4.11 24.59
C ILE A 100 -21.57 -3.88 23.16
N CYS A 101 -21.42 -2.61 22.76
CA CYS A 101 -20.92 -2.26 21.44
C CYS A 101 -19.45 -2.68 21.29
N PRO A 102 -19.10 -3.60 20.35
CA PRO A 102 -17.73 -4.09 20.19
C PRO A 102 -16.72 -2.98 19.88
N TYR A 103 -17.15 -1.95 19.15
CA TYR A 103 -16.30 -0.79 18.83
C TYR A 103 -15.87 -0.01 20.09
N PHE A 104 -16.80 0.24 21.01
CA PHE A 104 -16.48 0.91 22.27
C PHE A 104 -15.78 -0.01 23.26
N LEU A 105 -16.10 -1.31 23.24
CA LEU A 105 -15.39 -2.32 24.01
C LEU A 105 -13.90 -2.36 23.63
N ALA A 106 -13.59 -2.39 22.34
CA ALA A 106 -12.20 -2.36 21.85
C ALA A 106 -11.43 -1.14 22.37
N ARG A 107 -12.05 0.05 22.32
CA ARG A 107 -11.47 1.31 22.83
C ARG A 107 -11.25 1.26 24.34
N ARG A 108 -12.20 0.72 25.11
CA ARG A 108 -12.06 0.59 26.55
C ARG A 108 -10.94 -0.38 26.92
N MET A 109 -10.88 -1.51 26.23
CA MET A 109 -9.85 -2.53 26.42
C MET A 109 -8.47 -2.08 25.96
N ALA A 110 -8.36 -1.14 25.02
CA ALA A 110 -7.07 -0.59 24.59
C ALA A 110 -6.37 0.16 25.72
N LYS A 111 -7.12 0.76 26.66
CA LYS A 111 -6.54 1.41 27.85
C LYS A 111 -5.89 0.42 28.83
N GLU A 112 -6.31 -0.84 28.81
CA GLU A 112 -5.86 -1.85 29.79
C GLU A 112 -4.97 -2.95 29.20
N SER A 113 -5.08 -3.16 27.88
CA SER A 113 -4.36 -4.24 27.20
C SER A 113 -2.86 -3.95 27.15
N LYS A 114 -2.05 -4.99 27.30
CA LYS A 114 -0.59 -4.86 27.19
C LYS A 114 -0.16 -4.52 25.77
N VAL A 115 -0.87 -5.05 24.77
CA VAL A 115 -0.63 -4.83 23.34
C VAL A 115 -1.89 -4.30 22.67
N ILE A 116 -1.77 -3.20 21.93
CA ILE A 116 -2.84 -2.63 21.11
C ILE A 116 -2.42 -2.87 19.66
N VAL A 117 -3.24 -3.55 18.87
CA VAL A 117 -2.96 -3.78 17.45
C VAL A 117 -3.90 -2.91 16.63
N ALA A 118 -3.36 -2.08 15.73
CA ALA A 118 -4.14 -1.12 14.95
C ALA A 118 -3.57 -0.94 13.54
N PRO A 119 -4.38 -0.54 12.55
CA PRO A 119 -3.85 -0.21 11.23
C PRO A 119 -3.20 1.18 11.22
N TYR A 120 -2.28 1.43 10.29
CA TYR A 120 -1.54 2.71 10.16
C TYR A 120 -2.37 4.00 10.26
N PRO A 121 -3.56 4.13 9.66
CA PRO A 121 -4.35 5.35 9.80
C PRO A 121 -4.64 5.72 11.27
N TYR A 122 -4.76 4.74 12.16
CA TYR A 122 -4.98 4.97 13.60
C TYR A 122 -3.73 5.54 14.27
N ILE A 123 -2.55 5.38 13.68
CA ILE A 123 -1.29 5.89 14.21
C ILE A 123 -0.96 7.24 13.61
N PHE A 124 -1.13 7.42 12.31
CA PHE A 124 -0.68 8.62 11.61
C PHE A 124 -1.72 9.75 11.59
N ASN A 125 -3.03 9.44 11.55
CA ASN A 125 -4.07 10.48 11.54
C ASN A 125 -4.40 10.96 12.97
N PRO A 126 -4.15 12.24 13.32
CA PRO A 126 -4.41 12.77 14.67
C PRO A 126 -5.88 12.71 15.09
N MET A 127 -6.81 12.97 14.17
CA MET A 127 -8.24 12.93 14.46
C MET A 127 -8.70 11.52 14.80
N ILE A 128 -8.22 10.49 14.08
CA ILE A 128 -8.53 9.10 14.39
C ILE A 128 -7.97 8.71 15.76
N ARG A 129 -6.73 9.11 16.10
CA ARG A 129 -6.15 8.88 17.44
C ARG A 129 -7.02 9.49 18.54
N MET A 130 -7.40 10.76 18.39
CA MET A 130 -8.26 11.47 19.33
C MET A 130 -9.62 10.78 19.48
N MET A 131 -10.30 10.47 18.37
CA MET A 131 -11.61 9.82 18.38
C MET A 131 -11.59 8.41 18.98
N THR A 132 -10.49 7.68 18.82
CA THR A 132 -10.33 6.34 19.37
C THR A 132 -9.84 6.35 20.81
N GLY A 133 -9.25 7.46 21.26
CA GLY A 133 -8.57 7.58 22.55
C GLY A 133 -7.22 6.87 22.56
N LEU A 134 -6.61 6.68 21.39
CA LEU A 134 -5.28 6.07 21.26
C LEU A 134 -4.21 7.14 21.46
N ASP A 135 -3.77 7.27 22.70
CA ASP A 135 -2.59 8.04 23.07
C ASP A 135 -1.32 7.21 22.84
N LEU A 136 -0.23 7.81 22.35
CA LEU A 136 1.07 7.15 22.17
C LEU A 136 2.07 7.46 23.28
N GLU A 137 1.78 8.44 24.14
CA GLU A 137 2.66 8.80 25.24
C GLU A 137 2.89 7.62 26.19
N LYS A 138 4.14 7.50 26.65
CA LYS A 138 4.60 6.41 27.54
C LYS A 138 4.46 5.00 26.97
N LYS A 139 4.16 4.85 25.67
CA LYS A 139 4.02 3.57 24.96
C LYS A 139 5.16 3.34 23.97
N ILE A 140 5.41 2.07 23.66
CA ILE A 140 6.35 1.66 22.61
C ILE A 140 5.55 1.46 21.33
N LEU A 141 5.96 2.08 20.23
CA LEU A 141 5.33 1.95 18.93
C LEU A 141 6.14 1.01 18.04
N ILE A 142 5.48 0.03 17.43
CA ILE A 142 6.07 -0.87 16.43
C ILE A 142 5.34 -0.64 15.12
N LEU A 143 6.07 -0.23 14.08
CA LEU A 143 5.56 -0.08 12.72
C LEU A 143 6.06 -1.26 11.87
N ASP A 144 5.16 -2.20 11.61
CA ASP A 144 5.44 -3.43 10.86
C ASP A 144 5.11 -3.28 9.37
N GLU A 145 5.93 -3.87 8.51
CA GLU A 145 5.95 -3.61 7.07
C GLU A 145 6.16 -2.11 6.76
N GLY A 146 7.11 -1.50 7.47
CA GLY A 146 7.42 -0.06 7.43
C GLY A 146 7.93 0.49 6.09
N HIS A 147 8.07 -0.33 5.05
CA HIS A 147 8.68 0.06 3.77
C HIS A 147 7.82 1.02 2.92
N ASN A 148 6.58 1.29 3.31
CA ASN A 148 5.69 2.29 2.67
C ASN A 148 5.30 3.43 3.63
N ILE A 149 5.98 3.58 4.78
CA ILE A 149 5.65 4.65 5.74
C ILE A 149 5.74 6.03 5.10
N ASP A 150 6.68 6.24 4.17
CA ASP A 150 6.80 7.47 3.42
C ASP A 150 5.53 7.79 2.61
N GLN A 151 5.05 6.84 1.80
CA GLN A 151 3.81 7.03 1.04
C GLN A 151 2.60 7.23 1.96
N VAL A 152 2.48 6.43 3.03
CA VAL A 152 1.35 6.51 3.98
C VAL A 152 1.34 7.86 4.69
N GLY A 153 2.50 8.37 5.10
CA GLY A 153 2.62 9.69 5.72
C GLY A 153 2.23 10.82 4.77
N GLN A 154 2.70 10.75 3.51
CA GLN A 154 2.33 11.73 2.48
C GLN A 154 0.84 11.70 2.16
N ASP A 155 0.24 10.51 2.02
CA ASP A 155 -1.18 10.36 1.70
C ASP A 155 -2.08 10.93 2.80
N ILE A 156 -1.72 10.73 4.07
CA ILE A 156 -2.50 11.23 5.22
C ILE A 156 -2.45 12.76 5.35
N LEU A 157 -1.36 13.36 4.88
CA LEU A 157 -1.17 14.81 4.88
C LEU A 157 -1.59 15.47 3.57
N SER A 158 -2.09 14.69 2.61
CA SER A 158 -2.57 15.17 1.33
C SER A 158 -4.09 15.15 1.28
N ASP A 159 -4.67 16.01 0.47
CA ASP A 159 -6.11 16.03 0.26
C ASP A 159 -6.46 16.30 -1.21
N THR A 160 -7.72 16.07 -1.57
CA THR A 160 -8.20 16.10 -2.95
C THR A 160 -9.58 16.73 -3.02
N LEU A 161 -9.68 17.84 -3.75
CA LEU A 161 -10.94 18.51 -4.05
C LEU A 161 -11.50 17.99 -5.37
N THR A 162 -12.69 17.40 -5.34
CA THR A 162 -13.36 16.86 -6.55
C THR A 162 -14.60 17.66 -6.91
N GLU A 163 -14.99 17.61 -8.18
CA GLU A 163 -16.29 18.13 -8.64
C GLU A 163 -17.45 17.59 -7.80
N ARG A 164 -17.45 16.29 -7.46
CA ARG A 164 -18.48 15.66 -6.64
C ARG A 164 -18.57 16.28 -5.24
N ASN A 165 -17.44 16.60 -4.61
CA ASN A 165 -17.46 17.27 -3.30
C ASN A 165 -18.10 18.65 -3.40
N LEU A 166 -17.77 19.41 -4.45
CA LEU A 166 -18.32 20.74 -4.68
C LEU A 166 -19.82 20.70 -4.99
N SER A 167 -20.27 19.83 -5.90
CA SER A 167 -21.68 19.67 -6.23
C SER A 167 -22.50 19.31 -4.99
N ALA A 168 -21.99 18.40 -4.15
CA ALA A 168 -22.69 18.04 -2.91
C ALA A 168 -22.72 19.20 -1.90
N ALA A 169 -21.64 19.97 -1.76
CA ALA A 169 -21.61 21.17 -0.92
C ALA A 169 -22.54 22.28 -1.45
N ILE A 170 -22.72 22.40 -2.78
CA ILE A 170 -23.68 23.32 -3.40
C ILE A 170 -25.11 22.96 -3.01
N GLU A 171 -25.48 21.68 -3.07
CA GLU A 171 -26.80 21.22 -2.64
C GLU A 171 -27.02 21.42 -1.13
N GLU A 172 -25.98 21.27 -0.31
CA GLU A 172 -26.04 21.59 1.12
C GLU A 172 -26.36 23.07 1.40
N MET A 173 -25.72 23.97 0.66
CA MET A 173 -25.99 25.41 0.79
C MET A 173 -27.43 25.75 0.39
N LYS A 174 -27.94 25.14 -0.69
CA LYS A 174 -29.34 25.31 -1.12
C LYS A 174 -30.33 24.77 -0.08
N LEU A 175 -30.03 23.63 0.55
CA LEU A 175 -30.87 23.01 1.58
C LEU A 175 -31.13 23.96 2.77
N ILE A 176 -30.13 24.76 3.14
CA ILE A 176 -30.22 25.75 4.23
C ILE A 176 -30.62 27.15 3.72
N GLY A 177 -31.02 27.29 2.45
CA GLY A 177 -31.45 28.56 1.86
C GLY A 177 -30.33 29.60 1.69
N LYS A 178 -29.06 29.17 1.69
CA LYS A 178 -27.89 30.05 1.49
C LYS A 178 -27.42 29.99 0.04
N SER A 179 -26.84 31.09 -0.44
CA SER A 179 -26.34 31.18 -1.81
C SER A 179 -25.06 30.33 -1.99
N PRO A 180 -25.02 29.37 -2.94
CA PRO A 180 -23.82 28.59 -3.24
C PRO A 180 -22.84 29.30 -4.18
N LYS A 181 -22.93 30.63 -4.35
CA LYS A 181 -22.22 31.42 -5.37
C LYS A 181 -20.71 31.19 -5.38
N TYR A 182 -20.08 31.06 -4.21
CA TYR A 182 -18.65 30.80 -4.09
C TYR A 182 -18.26 29.40 -4.60
N LEU A 183 -19.03 28.38 -4.20
CA LEU A 183 -18.80 27.00 -4.62
C LEU A 183 -19.05 26.80 -6.12
N ASN A 184 -20.06 27.46 -6.68
CA ASN A 184 -20.31 27.43 -8.12
C ASN A 184 -19.11 27.96 -8.92
N ARG A 185 -18.56 29.12 -8.51
CA ARG A 185 -17.36 29.70 -9.14
C ARG A 185 -16.14 28.80 -9.02
N LEU A 186 -16.00 28.11 -7.89
CA LEU A 186 -14.94 27.14 -7.67
C LEU A 186 -15.11 25.96 -8.63
N GLY A 187 -16.32 25.42 -8.77
CA GLY A 187 -16.64 24.37 -9.74
C GLY A 187 -16.32 24.77 -11.19
N GLU A 188 -16.73 25.97 -11.60
CA GLU A 188 -16.39 26.54 -12.92
C GLU A 188 -14.87 26.67 -13.12
N HIS A 189 -14.15 27.10 -12.08
CA HIS A 189 -12.68 27.21 -12.12
C HIS A 189 -12.01 25.84 -12.28
N LEU A 190 -12.49 24.81 -11.56
CA LEU A 190 -12.01 23.43 -11.72
C LEU A 190 -12.20 22.93 -13.14
N LEU A 191 -13.39 23.12 -13.71
CA LEU A 191 -13.72 22.70 -15.08
C LEU A 191 -12.82 23.40 -16.11
N ARG A 192 -12.57 24.71 -15.95
CA ARG A 192 -11.75 25.49 -16.88
C ARG A 192 -10.26 25.19 -16.80
N THR A 193 -9.75 24.93 -15.59
CA THR A 193 -8.29 24.82 -15.36
C THR A 193 -7.78 23.40 -15.53
N THR A 194 -8.66 22.41 -15.39
CA THR A 194 -8.29 21.01 -15.47
C THR A 194 -8.22 20.55 -16.93
N THR A 195 -7.12 19.90 -17.28
CA THR A 195 -6.91 19.32 -18.62
C THR A 195 -6.60 17.82 -18.51
N ASP A 196 -6.64 17.11 -19.64
CA ASP A 196 -6.30 15.68 -19.68
C ASP A 196 -4.85 15.40 -19.27
N LYS A 197 -3.95 16.37 -19.50
CA LYS A 197 -2.57 16.28 -19.02
C LYS A 197 -2.47 16.87 -17.61
N PRO A 198 -1.97 16.12 -16.62
CA PRO A 198 -1.85 16.63 -15.26
C PRO A 198 -0.92 17.86 -15.23
N LYS A 199 -1.38 18.95 -14.60
CA LYS A 199 -0.66 20.23 -14.50
C LYS A 199 -0.26 20.49 -13.05
N LEU A 200 1.04 20.46 -12.79
CA LEU A 200 1.62 20.80 -11.49
C LEU A 200 1.58 22.31 -11.26
N VAL A 201 1.24 22.74 -10.05
CA VAL A 201 1.17 24.15 -9.66
C VAL A 201 1.82 24.32 -8.28
N GLN A 202 2.54 25.43 -8.10
CA GLN A 202 3.11 25.75 -6.79
C GLN A 202 2.00 26.10 -5.79
N PRO A 203 2.13 25.73 -4.50
CA PRO A 203 1.08 25.98 -3.52
C PRO A 203 0.59 27.42 -3.40
N ARG A 204 1.48 28.41 -3.43
CA ARG A 204 1.10 29.83 -3.41
C ARG A 204 0.27 30.22 -4.62
N LYS A 205 0.65 29.73 -5.80
CA LYS A 205 -0.08 29.97 -7.03
C LYS A 205 -1.46 29.31 -7.01
N LEU A 206 -1.57 28.12 -6.43
CA LEU A 206 -2.83 27.42 -6.26
C LEU A 206 -3.77 28.19 -5.32
N GLU A 207 -3.25 28.69 -4.21
CA GLU A 207 -3.97 29.54 -3.25
C GLU A 207 -4.49 30.82 -3.94
N GLU A 208 -3.65 31.53 -4.68
CA GLU A 208 -4.07 32.69 -5.49
C GLU A 208 -5.15 32.35 -6.52
N ASP A 209 -5.05 31.20 -7.19
CA ASP A 209 -6.03 30.76 -8.18
C ASP A 209 -7.39 30.51 -7.52
N PHE A 210 -7.40 29.95 -6.31
CA PHE A 210 -8.62 29.75 -5.53
C PHE A 210 -9.23 31.06 -5.03
N GLU A 211 -8.43 31.97 -4.48
CA GLU A 211 -8.91 33.28 -4.04
C GLU A 211 -9.51 34.09 -5.20
N LYS A 212 -8.90 34.02 -6.39
CA LYS A 212 -9.45 34.62 -7.61
C LYS A 212 -10.77 33.98 -8.02
N ALA A 213 -10.88 32.66 -7.92
CA ALA A 213 -12.13 31.96 -8.23
C ALA A 213 -13.24 32.35 -7.23
N LEU A 214 -12.95 32.33 -5.93
CA LEU A 214 -13.88 32.69 -4.86
C LEU A 214 -14.25 34.18 -4.91
N ARG A 215 -13.31 35.04 -5.33
CA ARG A 215 -13.33 36.51 -5.21
C ARG A 215 -13.38 36.99 -3.75
N VAL A 216 -12.75 36.21 -2.88
CA VAL A 216 -12.57 36.48 -1.45
C VAL A 216 -11.35 35.67 -0.98
N GLY A 217 -10.66 36.12 0.07
CA GLY A 217 -9.59 35.36 0.70
C GLY A 217 -10.09 34.02 1.23
N ILE A 218 -9.23 33.00 1.21
CA ILE A 218 -9.60 31.66 1.69
C ILE A 218 -9.93 31.69 3.19
N ASP A 219 -9.22 32.49 3.98
CA ASP A 219 -9.46 32.72 5.41
C ASP A 219 -10.90 33.16 5.68
N LYS A 220 -11.33 34.21 4.97
CA LYS A 220 -12.70 34.76 5.09
C LYS A 220 -13.75 33.79 4.57
N PHE A 221 -13.42 33.02 3.54
CA PHE A 221 -14.30 31.96 3.05
C PHE A 221 -14.52 30.89 4.12
N ILE A 222 -13.46 30.42 4.78
CA ILE A 222 -13.56 29.43 5.87
C ILE A 222 -14.39 29.99 7.02
N GLU A 223 -14.04 31.16 7.56
CA GLU A 223 -14.73 31.77 8.70
C GLU A 223 -16.23 31.97 8.42
N GLY A 224 -16.57 32.49 7.23
CA GLY A 224 -17.96 32.77 6.87
C GLY A 224 -18.82 31.53 6.63
N HIS A 225 -18.21 30.37 6.36
CA HIS A 225 -18.93 29.13 6.04
C HIS A 225 -18.85 28.08 7.17
N ALA A 226 -17.86 28.14 8.05
CA ALA A 226 -17.71 27.24 9.19
C ALA A 226 -18.94 27.29 10.12
N VAL A 227 -19.51 28.49 10.32
CA VAL A 227 -20.73 28.69 11.13
C VAL A 227 -21.98 28.00 10.55
N LEU A 228 -21.95 27.60 9.27
CA LEU A 228 -23.07 26.96 8.59
C LEU A 228 -23.07 25.43 8.77
N ILE A 229 -21.95 24.84 9.18
CA ILE A 229 -21.76 23.39 9.18
C ILE A 229 -22.77 22.69 10.09
N ASP A 230 -22.93 23.17 11.33
CA ASP A 230 -23.88 22.56 12.27
C ASP A 230 -25.34 22.78 11.84
N THR A 231 -25.63 23.90 11.16
CA THR A 231 -26.95 24.14 10.56
C THR A 231 -27.24 23.13 9.43
N ILE A 232 -26.26 22.86 8.56
CA ILE A 232 -26.37 21.85 7.49
C ILE A 232 -26.62 20.48 8.10
N ARG A 233 -25.83 20.09 9.11
CA ARG A 233 -25.98 18.83 9.82
C ARG A 233 -27.37 18.68 10.41
N ALA A 234 -27.86 19.71 11.10
CA ALA A 234 -29.21 19.71 11.70
C ALA A 234 -30.32 19.60 10.65
N LYS A 235 -30.26 20.36 9.55
CA LYS A 235 -31.24 20.30 8.46
C LYS A 235 -31.26 18.93 7.76
N LYS A 236 -30.10 18.32 7.53
CA LYS A 236 -30.02 16.97 6.98
C LYS A 236 -30.68 15.96 7.91
N LEU A 237 -30.39 16.02 9.21
CA LEU A 237 -31.04 15.17 10.22
C LEU A 237 -32.56 15.31 10.21
N GLN A 238 -33.09 16.53 10.15
CA GLN A 238 -34.54 16.77 10.06
C GLN A 238 -35.17 16.14 8.80
N GLY A 239 -34.44 16.13 7.69
CA GLY A 239 -34.88 15.49 6.44
C GLY A 239 -34.59 14.00 6.34
N GLY A 240 -34.20 13.33 7.44
CA GLY A 240 -33.84 11.91 7.44
C GLY A 240 -32.54 11.58 6.69
N ASN A 241 -31.72 12.57 6.38
CA ASN A 241 -30.44 12.41 5.69
C ASN A 241 -29.26 12.36 6.68
N THR A 242 -28.23 11.62 6.30
CA THR A 242 -26.92 11.54 6.94
C THR A 242 -26.27 12.93 7.12
N PRO A 243 -25.95 13.40 8.35
CA PRO A 243 -25.34 14.72 8.62
C PRO A 243 -23.84 14.80 8.29
N ILE A 244 -23.39 14.14 7.23
CA ILE A 244 -22.09 14.45 6.65
C ILE A 244 -22.20 15.81 5.97
N SER A 245 -21.25 16.70 6.24
CA SER A 245 -21.14 17.97 5.53
C SER A 245 -20.01 17.89 4.50
N TYR A 246 -20.38 17.90 3.23
CA TYR A 246 -19.46 18.06 2.11
C TYR A 246 -18.85 19.46 2.11
N LEU A 247 -19.57 20.49 2.57
CA LEU A 247 -19.01 21.81 2.82
C LEU A 247 -17.84 21.73 3.82
N ASN A 248 -17.98 20.98 4.91
CA ASN A 248 -16.89 20.80 5.88
C ASN A 248 -15.62 20.24 5.21
N GLY A 249 -15.75 19.24 4.33
CA GLY A 249 -14.61 18.70 3.58
C GLY A 249 -13.95 19.74 2.65
N VAL A 250 -14.72 20.65 2.06
CA VAL A 250 -14.16 21.77 1.28
C VAL A 250 -13.40 22.74 2.19
N LEU A 251 -13.91 23.01 3.41
CA LEU A 251 -13.23 23.87 4.38
C LEU A 251 -11.93 23.22 4.88
N GLU A 252 -11.95 21.93 5.22
CA GLU A 252 -10.76 21.16 5.64
C GLU A 252 -9.67 21.17 4.55
N TYR A 253 -10.06 21.02 3.28
CA TYR A 253 -9.13 21.12 2.15
C TYR A 253 -8.46 22.50 2.08
N PHE A 254 -9.24 23.57 2.29
CA PHE A 254 -8.71 24.94 2.32
C PHE A 254 -7.87 25.23 3.56
N GLU A 255 -8.25 24.72 4.72
CA GLU A 255 -7.50 24.82 5.96
C GLU A 255 -6.13 24.13 5.82
N LEU A 256 -6.08 22.95 5.19
CA LEU A 256 -4.81 22.31 4.84
C LEU A 256 -3.95 23.22 3.96
N ILE A 257 -4.53 23.84 2.93
CA ILE A 257 -3.79 24.78 2.09
C ILE A 257 -3.23 25.90 2.97
N GLN A 258 -4.02 26.58 3.79
CA GLN A 258 -3.56 27.73 4.58
C GLN A 258 -2.50 27.38 5.62
N THR A 259 -2.68 26.27 6.33
CA THR A 259 -1.83 25.89 7.48
C THR A 259 -0.58 25.11 7.09
N SER A 260 -0.54 24.54 5.88
CA SER A 260 0.58 23.73 5.42
C SER A 260 1.87 24.52 5.18
N GLN A 261 3.00 23.81 5.33
CA GLN A 261 4.31 24.32 4.96
C GLN A 261 4.47 24.29 3.43
N LYS A 262 4.09 25.38 2.75
CA LYS A 262 4.01 25.49 1.28
C LYS A 262 5.23 24.97 0.50
N THR A 263 6.44 24.99 1.08
CA THR A 263 7.67 24.48 0.44
C THR A 263 7.72 22.94 0.35
N LYS A 264 6.90 22.24 1.13
CA LYS A 264 6.81 20.77 1.24
C LYS A 264 5.58 20.18 0.51
N TYR A 265 4.86 21.00 -0.25
CA TYR A 265 3.61 20.61 -0.91
C TYR A 265 3.61 21.01 -2.39
N VAL A 266 2.72 20.39 -3.17
CA VAL A 266 2.42 20.77 -4.56
C VAL A 266 0.94 20.62 -4.86
N GLY A 267 0.42 21.52 -5.70
CA GLY A 267 -0.90 21.39 -6.30
C GLY A 267 -0.83 20.61 -7.62
N LEU A 268 -1.87 19.84 -7.93
CA LEU A 268 -2.01 19.14 -9.19
C LEU A 268 -3.45 19.26 -9.71
N TYR A 269 -3.62 19.92 -10.85
CA TYR A 269 -4.87 19.87 -11.61
C TYR A 269 -4.84 18.64 -12.52
N THR A 270 -5.81 17.74 -12.37
CA THR A 270 -5.89 16.50 -13.15
C THR A 270 -7.32 15.97 -13.26
N LYS A 271 -7.54 14.93 -14.06
CA LYS A 271 -8.82 14.23 -14.14
C LYS A 271 -8.71 12.89 -13.42
N ASN A 272 -9.79 12.49 -12.74
CA ASN A 272 -9.88 11.16 -12.18
C ASN A 272 -10.10 10.09 -13.27
N TYR A 273 -10.21 8.83 -12.88
CA TYR A 273 -10.43 7.70 -13.80
C TYR A 273 -11.69 7.85 -14.67
N PHE A 274 -12.71 8.55 -14.19
CA PHE A 274 -13.96 8.81 -14.91
C PHE A 274 -13.91 10.08 -15.77
N GLY A 275 -12.76 10.75 -15.84
CA GLY A 275 -12.60 12.00 -16.59
C GLY A 275 -13.09 13.25 -15.86
N ALA A 276 -13.56 13.13 -14.61
CA ALA A 276 -14.04 14.29 -13.85
C ALA A 276 -12.87 15.12 -13.31
N PRO A 277 -12.98 16.46 -13.29
CA PRO A 277 -11.95 17.35 -12.76
C PRO A 277 -11.66 17.15 -11.28
N VAL A 278 -10.38 17.20 -10.94
CA VAL A 278 -9.86 17.03 -9.59
C VAL A 278 -8.66 17.93 -9.37
N ILE A 279 -8.57 18.50 -8.17
CA ILE A 279 -7.36 19.18 -7.70
C ILE A 279 -6.82 18.39 -6.52
N GLU A 280 -5.59 17.92 -6.64
CA GLU A 280 -4.88 17.29 -5.54
C GLU A 280 -3.92 18.29 -4.90
N TYR A 281 -3.89 18.33 -3.57
CA TYR A 281 -2.89 19.04 -2.79
C TYR A 281 -2.02 18.02 -2.08
N ARG A 282 -0.82 17.77 -2.62
CA ARG A 282 0.03 16.64 -2.25
C ARG A 282 1.20 17.06 -1.38
N CYS A 283 1.36 16.40 -0.25
CA CYS A 283 2.54 16.48 0.60
C CYS A 283 3.71 15.73 -0.07
N LEU A 284 4.88 16.37 -0.13
CA LEU A 284 6.12 15.77 -0.64
C LEU A 284 7.05 15.31 0.48
N ASP A 285 6.83 15.73 1.72
CA ASP A 285 7.73 15.44 2.84
C ASP A 285 7.09 14.48 3.85
N PRO A 286 7.44 13.18 3.83
CA PRO A 286 6.87 12.22 4.77
C PRO A 286 7.28 12.48 6.23
N SER A 287 8.37 13.22 6.49
CA SER A 287 8.82 13.51 7.86
C SER A 287 7.75 14.27 8.66
N LEU A 288 6.92 15.08 7.99
CA LEU A 288 5.82 15.80 8.62
C LEU A 288 4.81 14.89 9.33
N ALA A 289 4.64 13.65 8.85
CA ALA A 289 3.75 12.66 9.45
C ALA A 289 4.48 11.75 10.45
N VAL A 290 5.77 11.48 10.20
CA VAL A 290 6.57 10.50 10.95
C VAL A 290 7.18 11.12 12.21
N GLU A 291 7.71 12.35 12.15
CA GLU A 291 8.37 13.00 13.29
C GLU A 291 7.43 13.16 14.50
N PRO A 292 6.16 13.62 14.35
CA PRO A 292 5.28 13.81 15.50
C PRO A 292 5.01 12.51 16.28
N ILE A 293 4.84 11.38 15.56
CA ILE A 293 4.58 10.08 16.21
C ILE A 293 5.83 9.52 16.89
N VAL A 294 7.03 9.80 16.35
CA VAL A 294 8.30 9.40 16.94
C VAL A 294 8.59 10.18 18.21
N GLN A 295 8.27 11.47 18.22
CA GLN A 295 8.44 12.34 19.40
C GLN A 295 7.44 12.02 20.51
N MET A 296 6.20 11.65 20.16
CA MET A 296 5.14 11.34 21.13
C MET A 296 5.36 10.00 21.84
N ALA A 297 5.88 8.98 21.13
CA ALA A 297 6.10 7.65 21.70
C ALA A 297 7.37 7.60 22.59
N SER A 298 7.39 6.69 23.57
CA SER A 298 8.60 6.42 24.38
C SER A 298 9.74 5.75 23.61
N GLY A 299 9.44 5.18 22.45
CA GLY A 299 10.38 4.46 21.60
C GLY A 299 9.65 3.89 20.40
N VAL A 300 10.29 3.96 19.23
CA VAL A 300 9.70 3.50 17.96
C VAL A 300 10.62 2.46 17.33
N LEU A 301 10.05 1.31 16.97
CA LEU A 301 10.69 0.30 16.13
C LEU A 301 10.02 0.30 14.76
N ILE A 302 10.77 0.62 13.72
CA ILE A 302 10.34 0.47 12.32
C ILE A 302 11.01 -0.77 11.76
N MET A 303 10.22 -1.72 11.27
CA MET A 303 10.74 -2.98 10.73
C MET A 303 10.07 -3.37 9.42
N SER A 304 10.85 -3.99 8.53
CA SER A 304 10.37 -4.61 7.29
C SER A 304 11.49 -5.43 6.65
N GLY A 305 11.13 -6.52 5.98
CA GLY A 305 12.07 -7.37 5.23
C GLY A 305 12.62 -6.73 3.94
N THR A 306 12.17 -5.54 3.57
CA THR A 306 12.46 -4.89 2.28
C THR A 306 13.01 -3.45 2.40
N LEU A 307 13.46 -3.03 3.59
CA LEU A 307 14.07 -1.71 3.85
C LEU A 307 15.52 -1.61 3.34
N SER A 308 15.74 -1.85 2.06
CA SER A 308 17.06 -1.75 1.43
C SER A 308 17.12 -0.60 0.43
N PRO A 309 18.10 0.33 0.54
CA PRO A 309 19.05 0.54 1.65
C PRO A 309 18.42 1.28 2.84
N ILE A 310 18.66 0.78 4.05
CA ILE A 310 18.04 1.31 5.28
C ILE A 310 18.43 2.76 5.57
N GLY A 311 19.67 3.18 5.27
CA GLY A 311 20.14 4.55 5.49
C GLY A 311 19.41 5.58 4.61
N THR A 312 19.21 5.27 3.33
CA THR A 312 18.44 6.13 2.42
C THR A 312 16.99 6.22 2.87
N PHE A 313 16.38 5.10 3.29
CA PHE A 313 15.03 5.09 3.83
C PHE A 313 14.91 6.00 5.07
N ALA A 314 15.83 5.85 6.02
CA ALA A 314 15.87 6.67 7.24
C ALA A 314 16.01 8.16 6.92
N GLU A 315 16.85 8.53 5.94
CA GLU A 315 17.01 9.92 5.49
C GLU A 315 15.71 10.49 4.89
N ILE A 316 14.96 9.70 4.11
CA ILE A 316 13.70 10.12 3.49
C ILE A 316 12.60 10.40 4.51
N ILE A 317 12.50 9.58 5.57
CA ILE A 317 11.49 9.76 6.62
C ILE A 317 11.93 10.72 7.75
N GLY A 318 13.07 11.40 7.60
CA GLY A 318 13.61 12.33 8.60
C GLY A 318 14.20 11.68 9.85
N GLN A 319 14.55 10.38 9.78
CA GLN A 319 15.04 9.58 10.92
C GLN A 319 16.51 9.15 10.75
N GLN A 320 17.35 9.98 10.16
CA GLN A 320 18.77 9.69 9.88
C GLN A 320 19.61 9.37 11.14
N LYS A 321 19.17 9.81 12.32
CA LYS A 321 19.83 9.53 13.61
C LYS A 321 19.38 8.22 14.25
N ALA A 322 18.38 7.54 13.69
CA ALA A 322 17.88 6.28 14.23
C ALA A 322 18.96 5.18 14.15
N GLN A 323 18.97 4.29 15.13
CA GLN A 323 19.81 3.09 15.07
C GLN A 323 19.30 2.19 13.94
N GLN A 324 20.20 1.83 13.04
CA GLN A 324 19.89 1.00 11.88
C GLN A 324 20.55 -0.37 12.07
N LYS A 325 19.77 -1.44 11.89
CA LYS A 325 20.29 -2.80 11.96
C LYS A 325 19.68 -3.64 10.84
N VAL A 326 20.54 -4.37 10.13
CA VAL A 326 20.16 -5.37 9.14
C VAL A 326 20.56 -6.72 9.69
N TYR A 327 19.62 -7.64 9.74
CA TYR A 327 19.87 -9.01 10.20
C TYR A 327 20.21 -9.90 9.01
N ASP A 328 21.03 -10.91 9.28
CA ASP A 328 21.37 -11.91 8.26
C ASP A 328 20.15 -12.77 7.90
N PRO A 329 20.12 -13.30 6.66
CA PRO A 329 19.05 -14.18 6.22
C PRO A 329 18.98 -15.41 7.13
N ILE A 330 17.76 -15.85 7.46
CA ILE A 330 17.58 -17.07 8.25
C ILE A 330 17.76 -18.34 7.39
N GLN A 331 17.58 -18.21 6.08
CA GLN A 331 17.70 -19.30 5.12
C GLN A 331 19.17 -19.60 4.82
N LYS A 332 19.45 -20.89 4.58
CA LYS A 332 20.75 -21.32 4.04
C LYS A 332 20.96 -20.69 2.66
N SER A 333 22.17 -20.18 2.41
CA SER A 333 22.47 -19.44 1.19
C SER A 333 22.37 -20.30 -0.07
N ASP A 334 22.71 -21.59 0.02
CA ASP A 334 22.59 -22.60 -1.05
C ASP A 334 21.15 -22.84 -1.53
N ASN A 335 20.16 -22.56 -0.68
CA ASN A 335 18.73 -22.65 -1.04
C ASN A 335 18.30 -21.52 -1.98
N ILE A 336 19.15 -20.50 -2.17
CA ILE A 336 18.81 -19.28 -2.90
C ILE A 336 19.76 -19.11 -4.07
N LYS A 337 19.22 -19.15 -5.29
CA LYS A 337 20.01 -18.90 -6.50
C LYS A 337 19.50 -17.64 -7.18
N MET A 338 20.38 -16.67 -7.43
CA MET A 338 20.04 -15.46 -8.17
C MET A 338 20.82 -15.37 -9.48
N VAL A 339 20.09 -15.19 -10.58
CA VAL A 339 20.62 -14.91 -11.92
C VAL A 339 20.15 -13.55 -12.38
N ILE A 340 21.09 -12.67 -12.75
CA ILE A 340 20.77 -11.41 -13.44
C ILE A 340 21.18 -11.55 -14.90
N ASP A 341 20.21 -11.38 -15.79
CA ASP A 341 20.45 -11.36 -17.23
C ASP A 341 20.83 -9.94 -17.68
N THR A 342 22.12 -9.73 -17.94
CA THR A 342 22.65 -8.46 -18.44
C THR A 342 22.59 -8.33 -19.95
N GLY A 343 22.11 -9.36 -20.64
CA GLY A 343 21.89 -9.37 -22.09
C GLY A 343 20.57 -8.75 -22.53
N VAL A 344 19.70 -8.40 -21.59
CA VAL A 344 18.37 -7.83 -21.85
C VAL A 344 18.15 -6.51 -21.10
N SER A 345 17.23 -5.69 -21.61
CA SER A 345 16.83 -4.42 -20.99
C SER A 345 15.35 -4.17 -21.20
N THR A 346 14.70 -3.59 -20.20
CA THR A 346 13.33 -3.08 -20.31
C THR A 346 13.29 -1.56 -20.16
N ALA A 347 14.41 -0.87 -20.39
CA ALA A 347 14.39 0.59 -20.52
C ALA A 347 13.44 0.99 -21.65
N TYR A 348 12.66 2.06 -21.49
CA TYR A 348 11.58 2.41 -22.44
C TYR A 348 12.04 2.44 -23.90
N LYS A 349 13.23 3.01 -24.17
CA LYS A 349 13.85 3.10 -25.51
C LYS A 349 14.32 1.75 -26.08
N GLU A 350 14.49 0.72 -25.23
CA GLU A 350 14.98 -0.61 -25.60
C GLU A 350 13.86 -1.67 -25.63
N ARG A 351 12.60 -1.31 -25.33
CA ARG A 351 11.43 -2.23 -25.33
C ARG A 351 10.96 -2.56 -26.75
N THR A 352 11.84 -3.08 -27.58
CA THR A 352 11.52 -3.55 -28.93
C THR A 352 10.92 -4.96 -28.89
N ASP A 353 10.29 -5.38 -29.99
CA ASP A 353 9.77 -6.74 -30.14
C ASP A 353 10.90 -7.77 -30.10
N GLN A 354 12.07 -7.45 -30.69
CA GLN A 354 13.27 -8.29 -30.62
C GLN A 354 13.74 -8.48 -29.17
N MET A 355 13.79 -7.41 -28.38
CA MET A 355 14.17 -7.48 -26.97
C MET A 355 13.17 -8.31 -26.17
N SER A 356 11.88 -8.08 -26.39
CA SER A 356 10.82 -8.84 -25.72
C SER A 356 10.84 -10.33 -26.10
N SER A 357 11.22 -10.66 -27.34
CA SER A 357 11.35 -12.04 -27.82
C SER A 357 12.54 -12.74 -27.17
N LYS A 358 13.66 -12.01 -27.02
CA LYS A 358 14.85 -12.48 -26.32
C LYS A 358 14.54 -12.80 -24.85
N ILE A 359 13.81 -11.93 -24.18
CA ILE A 359 13.31 -12.16 -22.81
C ILE A 359 12.42 -13.42 -22.76
N GLY A 360 11.47 -13.56 -23.70
CA GLY A 360 10.57 -14.72 -23.75
C GLY A 360 11.28 -16.07 -23.88
N ARG A 361 12.29 -16.16 -24.75
CA ARG A 361 13.09 -17.38 -24.93
C ARG A 361 13.95 -17.70 -23.70
N ALA A 362 14.54 -16.68 -23.07
CA ALA A 362 15.32 -16.86 -21.86
C ALA A 362 14.42 -17.30 -20.68
N LEU A 363 13.23 -16.70 -20.53
CA LEU A 363 12.21 -17.14 -19.58
C LEU A 363 11.79 -18.60 -19.81
N GLU A 364 11.49 -19.00 -21.05
CA GLU A 364 11.10 -20.38 -21.37
C GLU A 364 12.19 -21.39 -20.95
N ALA A 365 13.47 -21.05 -21.17
CA ALA A 365 14.58 -21.89 -20.77
C ALA A 365 14.72 -21.97 -19.24
N ASP A 366 14.62 -20.83 -18.55
CA ASP A 366 14.77 -20.77 -17.09
C ASP A 366 13.59 -21.44 -16.36
N LEU A 367 12.38 -21.37 -16.91
CA LEU A 367 11.19 -22.04 -16.36
C LEU A 367 11.33 -23.57 -16.29
N LYS A 368 12.17 -24.17 -17.14
CA LYS A 368 12.46 -25.62 -17.10
C LYS A 368 13.29 -26.01 -15.88
N ASN A 369 14.02 -25.06 -15.28
CA ASN A 369 14.84 -25.30 -14.09
C ASN A 369 14.07 -25.17 -12.77
N VAL A 370 12.77 -24.87 -12.84
CA VAL A 370 11.89 -24.75 -11.68
C VAL A 370 10.81 -25.79 -11.86
N ASN A 371 10.71 -26.81 -11.01
CA ASN A 371 9.66 -27.83 -11.18
C ASN A 371 8.29 -27.37 -10.66
N SER A 372 8.29 -26.52 -9.63
CA SER A 372 7.11 -26.08 -8.90
C SER A 372 6.48 -24.79 -9.46
N GLY A 373 5.74 -24.04 -8.63
CA GLY A 373 5.13 -22.77 -8.99
C GLY A 373 6.14 -21.67 -9.29
N ALA A 374 5.90 -20.93 -10.38
CA ALA A 374 6.66 -19.78 -10.81
C ALA A 374 5.78 -18.51 -10.90
N LEU A 375 6.32 -17.37 -10.46
CA LEU A 375 5.70 -16.05 -10.58
C LEU A 375 6.55 -15.15 -11.49
N ILE A 376 5.93 -14.55 -12.51
CA ILE A 376 6.60 -13.62 -13.42
C ILE A 376 6.02 -12.23 -13.22
N PHE A 377 6.82 -11.28 -12.72
CA PHE A 377 6.40 -9.91 -12.47
C PHE A 377 6.84 -8.98 -13.61
N PHE A 378 5.90 -8.23 -14.15
CA PHE A 378 6.13 -7.24 -15.20
C PHE A 378 5.96 -5.82 -14.67
N THR A 379 6.72 -4.87 -15.24
CA THR A 379 6.62 -3.45 -14.84
C THR A 379 5.23 -2.85 -15.01
N GLN A 380 4.46 -3.30 -16.02
CA GLN A 380 3.18 -2.70 -16.40
C GLN A 380 2.25 -3.74 -17.06
N ARG A 381 0.94 -3.63 -16.83
CA ARG A 381 -0.08 -4.54 -17.40
C ARG A 381 -0.10 -4.51 -18.93
N ALA A 382 0.07 -3.33 -19.53
CA ALA A 382 0.12 -3.17 -20.98
C ALA A 382 1.34 -3.88 -21.59
N TYR A 383 2.52 -3.75 -20.95
CA TYR A 383 3.73 -4.44 -21.41
C TYR A 383 3.61 -5.96 -21.25
N MET A 384 3.09 -6.44 -20.11
CA MET A 384 2.77 -7.86 -19.90
C MET A 384 1.83 -8.40 -21.00
N GLY A 385 0.75 -7.68 -21.31
CA GLY A 385 -0.20 -8.08 -22.36
C GLY A 385 0.46 -8.22 -23.72
N ARG A 386 1.26 -7.22 -24.12
CA ARG A 386 2.02 -7.24 -25.39
C ARG A 386 2.99 -8.41 -25.45
N CYS A 387 3.75 -8.66 -24.38
CA CYS A 387 4.67 -9.80 -24.31
C CYS A 387 3.94 -11.12 -24.46
N ILE A 388 2.83 -11.33 -23.72
CA ILE A 388 2.04 -12.57 -23.79
C ILE A 388 1.49 -12.80 -25.20
N GLU A 389 0.91 -11.78 -25.83
CA GLU A 389 0.38 -11.87 -27.19
C GLU A 389 1.47 -12.28 -28.19
N MET A 390 2.61 -11.59 -28.13
CA MET A 390 3.74 -11.87 -29.01
C MET A 390 4.33 -13.27 -28.76
N TRP A 391 4.51 -13.69 -27.50
CA TRP A 391 5.02 -15.02 -27.16
C TRP A 391 4.06 -16.13 -27.57
N THR A 392 2.75 -15.86 -27.58
CA THR A 392 1.74 -16.78 -28.13
C THR A 392 1.89 -16.90 -29.64
N LYS A 393 2.01 -15.78 -30.37
CA LYS A 393 2.25 -15.76 -31.83
C LYS A 393 3.54 -16.48 -32.23
N GLN A 394 4.57 -16.42 -31.38
CA GLN A 394 5.86 -17.10 -31.59
C GLN A 394 5.86 -18.58 -31.21
N GLY A 395 4.75 -19.11 -30.67
CA GLY A 395 4.64 -20.49 -30.21
C GLY A 395 5.44 -20.80 -28.94
N LEU A 396 5.88 -19.78 -28.18
CA LEU A 396 6.48 -19.96 -26.85
C LEU A 396 5.40 -20.29 -25.81
N ILE A 397 4.25 -19.63 -25.91
CA ILE A 397 3.04 -19.99 -25.17
C ILE A 397 2.18 -20.86 -26.08
N LYS A 398 1.91 -22.10 -25.66
CA LYS A 398 1.22 -23.12 -26.47
C LYS A 398 -0.12 -23.50 -25.86
N THR A 399 -1.13 -23.72 -26.69
CA THR A 399 -2.44 -24.23 -26.25
C THR A 399 -2.53 -25.72 -26.55
N ARG A 400 -2.94 -26.52 -25.56
CA ARG A 400 -3.19 -27.97 -25.67
C ARG A 400 -4.44 -28.33 -24.86
N ASN A 401 -5.41 -29.00 -25.46
CA ASN A 401 -6.67 -29.41 -24.82
C ASN A 401 -7.39 -28.24 -24.11
N GLY A 402 -7.46 -27.07 -24.75
CA GLY A 402 -8.08 -25.86 -24.17
C GLY A 402 -7.28 -25.18 -23.06
N LEU A 403 -6.11 -25.71 -22.67
CA LEU A 403 -5.24 -25.15 -21.64
C LEU A 403 -3.99 -24.53 -22.27
N THR A 404 -3.51 -23.42 -21.70
CA THR A 404 -2.29 -22.74 -22.14
C THR A 404 -1.08 -23.13 -21.29
N TYR A 405 0.08 -23.19 -21.93
CA TYR A 405 1.34 -23.61 -21.32
C TYR A 405 2.49 -22.68 -21.70
N PHE A 406 3.39 -22.42 -20.75
CA PHE A 406 4.63 -21.68 -20.98
C PHE A 406 5.79 -22.39 -20.27
N GLY A 407 6.90 -22.64 -20.99
CA GLY A 407 8.01 -23.44 -20.44
C GLY A 407 7.60 -24.86 -20.02
N GLY A 408 6.56 -25.43 -20.64
CA GLY A 408 6.00 -26.74 -20.28
C GLY A 408 5.04 -26.75 -19.09
N LYS A 409 4.74 -25.60 -18.49
CA LYS A 409 3.89 -25.47 -17.29
C LYS A 409 2.58 -24.79 -17.60
N ARG A 410 1.53 -25.09 -16.82
CA ARG A 410 0.22 -24.44 -16.99
C ARG A 410 0.35 -22.93 -16.78
N PHE A 411 -0.15 -22.16 -17.74
CA PHE A 411 0.02 -20.72 -17.80
C PHE A 411 -1.22 -19.98 -17.28
N PHE A 412 -0.98 -18.98 -16.42
CA PHE A 412 -2.00 -18.13 -15.84
C PHE A 412 -1.58 -16.66 -15.95
N ARG A 413 -2.59 -15.78 -16.04
CA ARG A 413 -2.43 -14.32 -16.03
C ARG A 413 -3.29 -13.74 -14.92
N GLU A 414 -2.74 -12.80 -14.16
CA GLU A 414 -3.48 -12.12 -13.10
C GLU A 414 -4.84 -11.57 -13.57
N GLY A 415 -5.83 -11.60 -12.66
CA GLY A 415 -7.17 -11.11 -12.95
C GLY A 415 -7.23 -9.60 -13.16
N ARG A 416 -8.25 -9.14 -13.91
CA ARG A 416 -8.53 -7.72 -14.12
C ARG A 416 -8.94 -7.04 -12.82
N ASP A 417 -9.87 -7.67 -12.11
CA ASP A 417 -10.39 -7.22 -10.82
C ASP A 417 -10.02 -8.19 -9.67
N ALA A 418 -10.44 -7.84 -8.45
CA ALA A 418 -10.13 -8.60 -7.25
C ALA A 418 -10.79 -9.99 -7.21
N ARG A 419 -12.01 -10.13 -7.75
CA ARG A 419 -12.75 -11.40 -7.77
C ARG A 419 -12.12 -12.35 -8.76
N GLN A 420 -11.95 -11.91 -10.01
CA GLN A 420 -11.29 -12.70 -11.04
C GLN A 420 -9.88 -13.11 -10.63
N ASN A 421 -9.12 -12.21 -9.98
CA ASN A 421 -7.78 -12.55 -9.52
C ASN A 421 -7.78 -13.63 -8.44
N ARG A 422 -8.77 -13.64 -7.54
CA ARG A 422 -8.91 -14.68 -6.51
C ARG A 422 -9.10 -16.06 -7.14
N ASP A 423 -9.96 -16.15 -8.14
CA ASP A 423 -10.29 -17.40 -8.84
C ASP A 423 -9.11 -17.91 -9.69
N VAL A 424 -8.37 -17.00 -10.33
CA VAL A 424 -7.13 -17.36 -11.04
C VAL A 424 -6.08 -17.87 -10.07
N VAL A 425 -5.87 -17.18 -8.94
CA VAL A 425 -4.82 -17.55 -7.97
C VAL A 425 -5.14 -18.88 -7.29
N SER A 426 -6.40 -19.16 -6.96
CA SER A 426 -6.78 -20.47 -6.38
C SER A 426 -6.46 -21.61 -7.34
N THR A 427 -6.82 -21.45 -8.62
CA THR A 427 -6.53 -22.45 -9.66
C THR A 427 -5.03 -22.61 -9.91
N TYR A 428 -4.28 -21.50 -9.92
CA TYR A 428 -2.83 -21.50 -10.02
C TYR A 428 -2.19 -22.30 -8.89
N LYS A 429 -2.61 -22.07 -7.64
CA LYS A 429 -2.02 -22.74 -6.46
C LYS A 429 -2.13 -24.25 -6.53
N ILE A 430 -3.27 -24.76 -7.00
CA ILE A 430 -3.48 -26.20 -7.20
C ILE A 430 -2.54 -26.73 -8.30
N ALA A 431 -2.44 -26.03 -9.43
CA ALA A 431 -1.58 -26.44 -10.53
C ALA A 431 -0.08 -26.34 -10.20
N ALA A 432 0.31 -25.35 -9.39
CA ALA A 432 1.69 -25.11 -8.97
C ALA A 432 2.29 -26.31 -8.22
N VAL A 433 1.47 -26.99 -7.41
CA VAL A 433 1.87 -28.20 -6.67
C VAL A 433 1.64 -29.50 -7.45
N SER A 434 0.94 -29.45 -8.59
CA SER A 434 0.52 -30.61 -9.39
C SER A 434 1.19 -30.63 -10.77
N GLY A 435 2.52 -30.55 -10.81
CA GLY A 435 3.31 -30.54 -12.06
C GLY A 435 3.82 -29.17 -12.52
N GLY A 436 3.56 -28.12 -11.74
CA GLY A 436 4.12 -26.78 -11.93
C GLY A 436 3.23 -25.85 -12.76
N ALA A 437 3.22 -24.58 -12.37
CA ALA A 437 2.41 -23.55 -13.00
C ALA A 437 3.16 -22.22 -13.04
N VAL A 438 2.79 -21.37 -14.00
CA VAL A 438 3.33 -20.02 -14.16
C VAL A 438 2.21 -19.00 -14.02
N LEU A 439 2.39 -18.00 -13.17
CA LEU A 439 1.47 -16.88 -13.04
C LEU A 439 2.17 -15.57 -13.39
N CYS A 440 1.73 -14.94 -14.49
CA CYS A 440 2.14 -13.59 -14.84
C CYS A 440 1.36 -12.55 -14.03
N CYS A 441 2.10 -11.66 -13.36
CA CYS A 441 1.63 -10.60 -12.48
C CYS A 441 2.28 -9.27 -12.86
N VAL A 442 1.84 -8.18 -12.22
CA VAL A 442 2.57 -6.90 -12.22
C VAL A 442 3.15 -6.57 -10.85
N PHE A 443 4.25 -5.83 -10.85
CA PHE A 443 4.75 -5.17 -9.64
C PHE A 443 3.71 -4.20 -9.08
N ARG A 444 3.73 -3.97 -7.76
CA ARG A 444 2.74 -3.14 -7.04
C ARG A 444 1.28 -3.59 -7.27
N GLY A 445 1.11 -4.85 -7.66
CA GLY A 445 -0.17 -5.49 -7.90
C GLY A 445 -0.61 -6.33 -6.72
N ARG A 446 -1.84 -6.85 -6.80
CA ARG A 446 -2.45 -7.68 -5.74
C ARG A 446 -1.61 -8.91 -5.38
N ASN A 447 -0.95 -9.50 -6.39
CA ASN A 447 -0.12 -10.70 -6.21
C ASN A 447 1.30 -10.37 -5.72
N SER A 448 1.78 -9.13 -5.89
CA SER A 448 3.07 -8.70 -5.33
C SER A 448 2.95 -8.21 -3.89
N GLU A 449 1.78 -7.76 -3.41
CA GLU A 449 1.60 -7.22 -2.06
C GLU A 449 0.77 -8.12 -1.13
N GLY A 450 -0.38 -8.62 -1.59
CA GLY A 450 -1.40 -9.22 -0.71
C GLY A 450 -1.55 -10.74 -0.80
N SER A 451 -1.08 -11.37 -1.88
CA SER A 451 -1.22 -12.83 -2.03
C SER A 451 -0.09 -13.59 -1.34
N ASN A 452 -0.46 -14.63 -0.58
CA ASN A 452 0.50 -15.55 0.01
C ASN A 452 0.65 -16.82 -0.85
N PHE A 453 1.88 -17.28 -1.05
CA PHE A 453 2.24 -18.45 -1.86
C PHE A 453 3.16 -19.39 -1.05
N PRO A 454 2.61 -20.14 -0.07
CA PRO A 454 3.41 -21.02 0.79
C PRO A 454 3.99 -22.23 0.04
N GLY A 455 5.10 -22.75 0.54
CA GLY A 455 5.73 -23.99 0.07
C GLY A 455 6.07 -23.94 -1.42
N GLU A 456 5.67 -24.99 -2.14
CA GLU A 456 5.99 -25.18 -3.57
C GLU A 456 5.25 -24.23 -4.53
N GLN A 457 4.46 -23.29 -4.02
CA GLN A 457 3.64 -22.39 -4.84
C GLN A 457 4.43 -21.24 -5.49
N ALA A 458 5.68 -20.95 -5.08
CA ALA A 458 6.47 -19.82 -5.59
C ALA A 458 8.00 -20.06 -5.56
N ARG A 459 8.47 -21.18 -6.11
CA ARG A 459 9.91 -21.56 -6.15
C ARG A 459 10.71 -20.88 -7.25
N GLY A 460 10.06 -20.34 -8.26
CA GLY A 460 10.69 -19.52 -9.30
C GLY A 460 10.12 -18.11 -9.30
N ILE A 461 10.95 -17.09 -9.08
CA ILE A 461 10.51 -15.69 -9.18
C ILE A 461 11.28 -15.00 -10.29
N PHE A 462 10.54 -14.49 -11.26
CA PHE A 462 11.07 -13.88 -12.47
C PHE A 462 10.68 -12.41 -12.51
N LEU A 463 11.66 -11.51 -12.55
CA LEU A 463 11.46 -10.06 -12.61
C LEU A 463 11.73 -9.58 -14.03
N VAL A 464 10.67 -9.27 -14.79
CA VAL A 464 10.76 -8.70 -16.13
C VAL A 464 10.79 -7.18 -16.02
N GLY A 465 12.00 -6.65 -15.95
CA GLY A 465 12.28 -5.23 -15.81
C GLY A 465 12.35 -4.71 -14.38
N ILE A 466 12.62 -3.41 -14.26
CA ILE A 466 12.65 -2.67 -12.97
C ILE A 466 11.40 -1.79 -12.88
N PRO A 467 10.60 -1.88 -11.80
CA PRO A 467 9.33 -1.16 -11.67
C PRO A 467 9.52 0.30 -11.24
N TYR A 468 10.26 1.07 -12.03
CA TYR A 468 10.37 2.51 -11.85
C TYR A 468 8.99 3.18 -11.99
N ALA A 469 8.72 4.14 -11.12
CA ALA A 469 7.58 5.04 -11.29
C ALA A 469 7.69 5.78 -12.64
N ASN A 470 6.57 6.16 -13.23
CA ASN A 470 6.60 6.83 -14.53
C ASN A 470 7.23 8.23 -14.40
N TYR A 471 8.42 8.41 -14.96
CA TYR A 471 9.10 9.72 -14.97
C TYR A 471 8.29 10.82 -15.70
N GLY A 472 7.35 10.45 -16.58
CA GLY A 472 6.42 11.39 -17.21
C GLY A 472 5.37 11.94 -16.24
N ASN A 473 5.16 11.31 -15.08
CA ASN A 473 4.25 11.81 -14.06
C ASN A 473 4.85 13.06 -13.38
N PRO A 474 4.17 14.23 -13.42
CA PRO A 474 4.67 15.45 -12.81
C PRO A 474 4.88 15.34 -11.29
N LEU A 475 4.09 14.54 -10.57
CA LEU A 475 4.29 14.31 -9.13
C LEU A 475 5.61 13.59 -8.84
N VAL A 476 5.98 12.60 -9.67
CA VAL A 476 7.26 11.90 -9.54
C VAL A 476 8.43 12.87 -9.74
N LYS A 477 8.34 13.75 -10.75
CA LYS A 477 9.35 14.79 -10.97
C LYS A 477 9.42 15.78 -9.81
N ALA A 478 8.28 16.21 -9.29
CA ALA A 478 8.20 17.11 -8.14
C ALA A 478 8.85 16.49 -6.89
N GLN A 479 8.58 15.20 -6.64
CA GLN A 479 9.16 14.45 -5.52
C GLN A 479 10.68 14.32 -5.62
N ILE A 480 11.20 14.00 -6.82
CA ILE A 480 12.65 13.95 -7.08
C ILE A 480 13.27 15.31 -6.82
N GLN A 481 12.69 16.38 -7.38
CA GLN A 481 13.19 17.74 -7.21
C GLN A 481 13.16 18.19 -5.75
N TYR A 482 12.12 17.83 -5.00
CA TYR A 482 12.00 18.15 -3.58
C TYR A 482 13.16 17.56 -2.78
N PHE A 483 13.41 16.25 -2.91
CA PHE A 483 14.52 15.61 -2.21
C PHE A 483 15.89 16.10 -2.70
N ASP A 484 16.05 16.38 -3.99
CA ASP A 484 17.31 16.91 -4.53
C ASP A 484 17.62 18.33 -4.03
N ARG A 485 16.60 19.15 -3.73
CA ARG A 485 16.78 20.44 -3.06
C ARG A 485 17.26 20.29 -1.62
N ALA A 486 16.75 19.29 -0.90
CA ALA A 486 17.20 19.00 0.47
C ALA A 486 18.65 18.48 0.47
N LYS A 487 18.98 17.59 -0.47
CA LYS A 487 20.33 17.07 -0.65
C LYS A 487 20.53 16.58 -2.08
N ARG A 488 21.53 17.14 -2.77
CA ARG A 488 21.84 16.78 -4.16
C ARG A 488 21.97 15.26 -4.33
N GLY A 489 21.16 14.69 -5.22
CA GLY A 489 21.16 13.27 -5.57
C GLY A 489 20.24 12.40 -4.69
N LEU A 490 19.64 12.95 -3.62
CA LEU A 490 18.69 12.21 -2.79
C LEU A 490 17.40 11.88 -3.56
N GLY A 491 16.95 12.73 -4.48
CA GLY A 491 15.79 12.47 -5.33
C GLY A 491 15.99 11.25 -6.22
N ASN A 492 17.16 11.12 -6.85
CA ASN A 492 17.52 9.94 -7.62
C ASN A 492 17.62 8.67 -6.75
N LYS A 493 18.13 8.79 -5.52
CA LYS A 493 18.18 7.69 -4.56
C LYS A 493 16.79 7.25 -4.12
N TRP A 494 15.89 8.19 -3.82
CA TRP A 494 14.48 7.92 -3.52
C TRP A 494 13.81 7.18 -4.68
N TYR A 495 13.90 7.72 -5.89
CA TYR A 495 13.26 7.15 -7.09
C TYR A 495 13.75 5.73 -7.40
N THR A 496 15.05 5.49 -7.23
CA THR A 496 15.63 4.17 -7.46
C THR A 496 15.28 3.20 -6.35
N MET A 497 15.34 3.64 -5.09
CA MET A 497 14.96 2.81 -3.95
C MET A 497 13.49 2.40 -4.02
N ASP A 498 12.56 3.30 -4.35
CA ASP A 498 11.13 2.99 -4.51
C ASP A 498 10.88 1.86 -5.54
N ALA A 499 11.64 1.85 -6.65
CA ALA A 499 11.58 0.78 -7.63
C ALA A 499 12.12 -0.55 -7.06
N PHE A 500 13.24 -0.51 -6.33
CA PHE A 500 13.84 -1.72 -5.75
C PHE A 500 13.07 -2.24 -4.54
N ARG A 501 12.35 -1.41 -3.79
CA ARG A 501 11.40 -1.86 -2.76
C ARG A 501 10.33 -2.76 -3.39
N ALA A 502 9.71 -2.32 -4.48
CA ALA A 502 8.72 -3.12 -5.20
C ALA A 502 9.32 -4.41 -5.78
N ALA A 503 10.55 -4.37 -6.29
CA ALA A 503 11.26 -5.57 -6.73
C ALA A 503 11.53 -6.55 -5.57
N ASN A 504 12.06 -6.06 -4.44
CA ASN A 504 12.34 -6.86 -3.24
C ASN A 504 11.06 -7.46 -2.64
N GLN A 505 9.92 -6.76 -2.67
CA GLN A 505 8.63 -7.31 -2.26
C GLN A 505 8.21 -8.49 -3.13
N SER A 506 8.39 -8.39 -4.46
CA SER A 506 8.15 -9.50 -5.38
C SER A 506 9.09 -10.68 -5.14
N LEU A 507 10.38 -10.44 -4.88
CA LEU A 507 11.34 -11.50 -4.51
C LEU A 507 10.91 -12.21 -3.21
N GLY A 508 10.37 -11.44 -2.25
CA GLY A 508 9.95 -11.93 -0.93
C GLY A 508 8.70 -12.81 -0.97
N ARG A 509 8.17 -13.11 -2.16
CA ARG A 509 7.11 -14.10 -2.34
C ARG A 509 7.62 -15.53 -2.38
N GLY A 510 8.90 -15.72 -2.73
CA GLY A 510 9.48 -17.06 -2.88
C GLY A 510 10.11 -17.67 -1.64
N ILE A 511 10.28 -16.89 -0.56
CA ILE A 511 10.91 -17.34 0.69
C ILE A 511 10.05 -16.90 1.88
N ARG A 512 9.63 -17.86 2.72
CA ARG A 512 8.77 -17.64 3.90
C ARG A 512 9.31 -18.32 5.16
N GLY A 513 9.85 -19.53 5.03
CA GLY A 513 10.42 -20.32 6.12
C GLY A 513 11.94 -20.46 6.02
N MET A 514 12.54 -21.06 7.04
CA MET A 514 13.99 -21.30 7.12
C MET A 514 14.47 -22.33 6.08
N ASP A 515 13.62 -23.31 5.77
CA ASP A 515 13.92 -24.41 4.85
C ASP A 515 13.44 -24.15 3.41
N ASP A 516 12.90 -22.96 3.14
CA ASP A 516 12.47 -22.61 1.80
C ASP A 516 13.67 -22.42 0.87
N TRP A 517 13.46 -22.80 -0.39
CA TRP A 517 14.37 -22.52 -1.49
C TRP A 517 13.67 -21.72 -2.58
N CYS A 518 14.45 -20.95 -3.34
CA CYS A 518 13.93 -20.14 -4.44
C CYS A 518 15.01 -19.84 -5.49
N HIS A 519 14.62 -19.89 -6.76
CA HIS A 519 15.42 -19.41 -7.88
C HIS A 519 14.89 -18.06 -8.39
N TYR A 520 15.75 -17.05 -8.31
CA TYR A 520 15.49 -15.68 -8.74
C TYR A 520 16.11 -15.41 -10.11
N TYR A 521 15.30 -14.93 -11.06
CA TYR A 521 15.75 -14.54 -12.40
C TYR A 521 15.35 -13.10 -12.70
N LEU A 522 16.34 -12.22 -12.88
CA LEU A 522 16.13 -10.78 -13.07
C LEU A 522 16.50 -10.40 -14.51
N PHE A 523 15.50 -10.02 -15.32
CA PHE A 523 15.64 -9.71 -16.75
C PHE A 523 15.75 -8.20 -16.96
N ASP A 524 16.86 -7.61 -16.52
CA ASP A 524 17.25 -6.25 -16.86
C ASP A 524 18.71 -5.99 -16.45
N ARG A 525 19.56 -5.58 -17.39
CA ARG A 525 20.98 -5.31 -17.11
C ARG A 525 21.21 -4.30 -15.99
N ARG A 526 20.26 -3.38 -15.76
CA ARG A 526 20.37 -2.34 -14.73
C ARG A 526 20.37 -2.91 -13.30
N TYR A 527 19.80 -4.10 -13.08
CA TYR A 527 19.87 -4.76 -11.77
C TYR A 527 21.32 -5.03 -11.34
N TYR A 528 22.21 -5.39 -12.27
CA TYR A 528 23.61 -5.71 -11.93
C TYR A 528 24.39 -4.47 -11.46
N GLY A 529 24.18 -3.33 -12.13
CA GLY A 529 24.77 -2.04 -11.74
C GLY A 529 24.23 -1.52 -10.39
N GLN A 530 23.02 -1.94 -10.01
CA GLN A 530 22.33 -1.48 -8.79
C GLN A 530 22.11 -2.62 -7.78
N ARG A 531 22.93 -3.68 -7.84
CA ARG A 531 22.80 -4.89 -7.02
C ARG A 531 22.83 -4.64 -5.50
N ASN A 532 23.37 -3.51 -5.06
CA ASN A 532 23.37 -3.11 -3.66
C ASN A 532 21.97 -2.78 -3.12
N LEU A 533 21.02 -2.44 -4.00
CA LEU A 533 19.63 -2.17 -3.65
C LEU A 533 18.77 -3.45 -3.51
N ILE A 534 19.28 -4.58 -4.01
CA ILE A 534 18.65 -5.89 -3.79
C ILE A 534 18.88 -6.30 -2.33
N SER A 535 17.83 -6.77 -1.65
CA SER A 535 17.92 -7.25 -0.26
C SER A 535 18.97 -8.35 -0.11
N LYS A 536 19.73 -8.33 0.99
CA LYS A 536 20.82 -9.29 1.25
C LYS A 536 20.34 -10.74 1.19
N TRP A 537 19.17 -11.04 1.77
CA TRP A 537 18.58 -12.37 1.78
C TRP A 537 18.22 -12.93 0.40
N ALA A 538 17.99 -12.08 -0.61
CA ALA A 538 17.67 -12.56 -1.95
C ALA A 538 18.92 -12.97 -2.75
N LYS A 539 20.12 -12.65 -2.26
CA LYS A 539 21.37 -12.86 -3.00
C LYS A 539 21.94 -14.28 -2.85
N GLY A 540 21.52 -15.04 -1.85
CA GLY A 540 22.05 -16.39 -1.58
C GLY A 540 23.58 -16.40 -1.52
N ASP A 541 24.20 -17.40 -2.15
CA ASP A 541 25.66 -17.53 -2.31
C ASP A 541 26.30 -16.49 -3.24
N GLY A 542 25.49 -15.61 -3.83
CA GLY A 542 25.94 -14.58 -4.74
C GLY A 542 25.09 -14.47 -6.01
N ILE A 543 25.40 -13.43 -6.77
CA ILE A 543 24.67 -13.09 -7.99
C ILE A 543 25.40 -13.67 -9.19
N LYS A 544 24.78 -14.63 -9.88
CA LYS A 544 25.27 -15.13 -11.16
C LYS A 544 24.90 -14.16 -12.29
N LYS A 545 25.90 -13.63 -12.98
CA LYS A 545 25.71 -12.79 -14.16
C LYS A 545 25.53 -13.69 -15.38
N ARG A 546 24.40 -13.54 -16.08
CA ARG A 546 24.20 -14.12 -17.42
C ARG A 546 24.37 -13.03 -18.46
N GLU A 547 25.42 -13.13 -19.26
CA GLU A 547 25.55 -12.35 -20.48
C GLU A 547 24.90 -13.10 -21.63
N SER A 548 24.13 -12.40 -22.44
CA SER A 548 23.67 -12.94 -23.72
C SER A 548 24.89 -13.23 -24.59
N ARG A 549 25.36 -14.48 -24.60
CA ARG A 549 26.04 -14.99 -25.78
C ARG A 549 24.99 -15.00 -26.88
N ASP A 550 25.06 -14.04 -27.80
CA ASP A 550 24.54 -14.31 -29.13
C ASP A 550 25.18 -15.64 -29.54
N ARG A 551 24.34 -16.64 -29.78
CA ARG A 551 24.79 -17.97 -30.21
C ARG A 551 25.56 -17.81 -31.52
N LYS A 552 26.86 -17.56 -31.47
CA LYS A 552 27.75 -18.18 -32.45
C LYS A 552 27.65 -19.67 -32.18
N GLN A 553 27.27 -20.41 -33.21
CA GLN A 553 27.32 -21.87 -33.26
C GLN A 553 28.59 -22.36 -32.56
N ALA A 554 28.44 -22.90 -31.35
CA ALA A 554 29.43 -23.78 -30.77
C ALA A 554 28.78 -25.16 -30.82
N SER A 555 29.34 -25.96 -31.70
CA SER A 555 29.11 -27.39 -31.86
C SER A 555 28.92 -28.08 -30.51
N PHE A 556 27.91 -28.95 -30.46
CA PHE A 556 27.82 -29.98 -29.44
C PHE A 556 29.10 -30.83 -29.50
N LYS A 557 29.99 -30.66 -28.52
CA LYS A 557 30.85 -31.76 -28.08
C LYS A 557 30.35 -32.20 -26.72
N LYS A 558 29.99 -33.49 -26.66
CA LYS A 558 29.65 -34.25 -25.47
C LYS A 558 30.65 -33.93 -24.35
N PHE A 559 30.14 -33.58 -23.17
CA PHE A 559 30.91 -33.73 -21.94
C PHE A 559 30.60 -35.11 -21.38
N SER A 560 31.58 -36.01 -21.52
CA SER A 560 31.82 -37.12 -20.61
C SER A 560 32.89 -36.67 -19.63
N ASP A 561 32.65 -36.99 -18.37
CA ASP A 561 33.57 -37.25 -17.24
C ASP A 561 34.64 -36.23 -16.84
N ASP A 562 34.62 -35.98 -15.52
CA ASP A 562 35.68 -35.61 -14.59
C ASP A 562 36.61 -34.44 -14.93
N THR A 563 36.68 -33.46 -14.01
CA THR A 563 37.88 -33.19 -13.19
C THR A 563 37.64 -31.96 -12.30
N ILE A 564 37.88 -32.17 -11.00
CA ILE A 564 38.03 -31.19 -9.93
C ILE A 564 39.22 -30.28 -10.22
N ILE A 565 39.06 -28.95 -10.19
CA ILE A 565 40.15 -28.03 -9.81
C ILE A 565 39.57 -26.85 -9.01
N GLU A 566 40.00 -26.78 -7.75
CA GLU A 566 39.90 -25.62 -6.86
C GLU A 566 40.69 -24.42 -7.40
N LEU A 567 40.14 -23.22 -7.24
CA LEU A 567 40.85 -22.00 -6.82
C LEU A 567 39.83 -20.93 -6.39
#